data_AF-A0A1Z4N665-F1
#
_entry.id   AF-A0A1Z4N665-F1
#
_cell.length_a   1.000
_cell.length_b   1.000
_cell.length_c   1.000
_cell.angle_alpha   90.00
_cell.angle_beta   90.00
_cell.angle_gamma   90.00
#
_symmetry.space_group_name_H-M   'P 1'
#
loop_
_entity.id
_entity.type
_entity.pdbx_description
1 polymer ?
#
loop_
_entity_poly.entity_id
_entity_poly.type
_entity_poly.pdbx_seq_one_letter_code
_entity_poly.pdbx_strand_id
1 'polypeptide(L)' 'METRSQLFIGRSGQGSNKHRPYSCLRIDVKGEGQPKFIVRPLVAEWYQRRWCDREIEPFEI' A
#
# COMPACT_ATOMS: atom_id res chain seq x y z
N MET A 1 11.55 -13.46 18.43
CA MET A 1 10.73 -12.28 18.10
C MET A 1 10.40 -12.38 16.62
N GLU A 2 9.17 -12.74 16.27
CA GLU A 2 8.78 -12.92 14.86
C GLU A 2 8.33 -11.57 14.28
N THR A 3 8.86 -11.20 13.12
CA THR A 3 8.41 -10.01 12.38
C THR A 3 7.26 -10.43 11.46
N ARG A 4 6.08 -9.81 11.61
CA ARG A 4 4.96 -9.97 10.68
C ARG A 4 4.79 -8.69 9.85
N SER A 5 4.61 -8.86 8.54
CA SER A 5 4.18 -7.76 7.68
C SER A 5 2.72 -7.41 8.00
N GLN A 6 2.43 -6.13 8.23
CA GLN A 6 1.05 -5.65 8.40
C GLN A 6 0.30 -5.55 7.07
N LEU A 7 1.02 -5.29 5.97
CA LEU A 7 0.45 -5.16 4.63
C LEU A 7 1.45 -5.66 3.58
N PHE A 8 1.00 -6.60 2.74
CA PHE A 8 1.79 -7.07 1.59
C PHE A 8 1.09 -6.70 0.28
N ILE A 9 1.77 -5.89 -0.53
CA ILE A 9 1.31 -5.52 -1.88
C ILE A 9 2.32 -6.09 -2.87
N GLY A 10 1.90 -7.07 -3.65
CA GLY A 10 2.74 -7.75 -4.62
C GLY A 10 1.99 -8.04 -5.91
N ARG A 11 2.76 -8.40 -6.95
CA ARG A 11 2.20 -8.82 -8.24
C ARG A 11 1.39 -10.11 -8.06
N SER A 12 0.29 -10.22 -8.79
CA SER A 12 -0.57 -11.40 -8.76
C SER A 12 -1.18 -11.67 -10.14
N GLY A 13 -1.79 -12.84 -10.30
CA GLY A 13 -2.41 -13.26 -11.55
C GLY A 13 -1.44 -13.62 -12.69
N GLN A 14 -2.00 -14.02 -13.83
CA GLN A 14 -1.26 -14.54 -14.99
C GLN A 14 -1.88 -14.03 -16.30
N GLY A 15 -1.10 -14.06 -17.39
CA GLY A 15 -1.56 -13.66 -18.72
C GLY A 15 -2.16 -12.24 -18.79
N SER A 16 -3.34 -12.13 -19.40
CA SER A 16 -4.12 -10.88 -19.47
C SER A 16 -4.67 -10.43 -18.11
N ASN A 17 -4.78 -11.36 -17.15
CA ASN A 17 -5.25 -11.12 -15.79
C ASN A 17 -4.12 -10.77 -14.80
N LYS A 18 -2.97 -10.28 -15.29
CA LYS A 18 -1.82 -9.96 -14.45
C LYS A 18 -1.98 -8.57 -13.81
N HIS A 19 -1.96 -8.54 -12.49
CA HIS A 19 -1.98 -7.34 -11.66
C HIS A 19 -0.56 -6.89 -11.34
N ARG A 20 -0.25 -5.61 -11.63
CA ARG A 20 1.07 -5.02 -11.41
C ARG A 20 0.92 -3.76 -10.56
N PRO A 21 0.94 -3.88 -9.23
CA PRO A 21 0.87 -2.73 -8.36
C PRO A 21 2.20 -1.98 -8.32
N TYR A 22 2.12 -0.66 -8.34
CA TYR A 22 3.19 0.30 -8.11
C TYR A 22 2.81 1.06 -6.86
N SER A 23 3.55 0.84 -5.78
CA SER A 23 3.23 1.39 -4.47
C SER A 23 4.26 2.41 -4.01
N CYS A 24 3.78 3.41 -3.28
CA CYS A 24 4.60 4.23 -2.41
C CYS A 24 3.89 4.41 -1.07
N LEU A 25 4.61 4.96 -0.09
CA LEU A 25 4.08 5.24 1.24
C LEU A 25 4.08 6.75 1.46
N ARG A 26 2.95 7.27 1.91
CA ARG A 26 2.89 8.56 2.60
C ARG A 26 2.74 8.27 4.09
N ILE A 27 3.58 8.88 4.91
CA ILE A 27 3.48 8.75 6.37
C ILE A 27 3.11 10.12 6.91
N ASP A 28 1.93 10.24 7.50
CA ASP A 28 1.56 11.43 8.26
C ASP A 28 2.04 11.26 9.70
N VAL A 29 2.76 12.25 10.22
CA VAL A 29 3.21 12.28 11.62
C VAL A 29 2.32 13.24 12.39
N LYS A 30 1.78 12.79 13.52
CA LYS A 30 0.91 13.58 14.41
C LYS A 30 1.31 13.42 15.87
N GLY A 31 0.75 14.25 16.74
CA GLY A 31 0.92 14.17 18.19
C GLY A 31 2.02 15.08 18.71
N GLU A 32 1.72 15.83 19.78
CA GLU A 32 2.70 16.62 20.51
C GLU A 32 3.33 15.75 21.60
N GLY A 33 4.66 15.68 21.67
CA GLY A 33 5.39 14.94 22.70
C GLY A 33 5.48 13.42 22.51
N GLN A 34 4.55 12.80 21.77
CA GLN A 34 4.65 11.39 21.34
C GLN A 34 4.18 11.24 19.88
N PRO A 35 5.09 10.94 18.93
CA PRO A 35 4.72 10.83 17.52
C PRO A 35 3.82 9.61 17.28
N LYS A 36 2.73 9.83 16.57
CA LYS A 36 1.86 8.80 15.98
C LYS A 36 2.06 8.82 14.48
N PHE A 37 2.21 7.64 13.88
CA PHE A 37 2.45 7.51 12.45
C PHE A 37 1.22 6.91 11.77
N ILE A 38 0.61 7.65 10.86
CA ILE A 38 -0.45 7.14 9.99
C ILE A 38 0.19 6.76 8.67
N VAL A 39 0.27 5.46 8.40
CA VAL A 39 0.77 4.91 7.14
C VAL A 39 -0.37 4.93 6.12
N ARG A 40 -0.16 5.64 5.01
CA ARG A 40 -1.07 5.72 3.87
C ARG A 40 -0.42 5.08 2.64
N PRO A 41 -0.77 3.82 2.32
CA PRO A 41 -0.34 3.20 1.08
C PRO A 41 -1.02 3.89 -0.10
N LEU A 42 -0.22 4.31 -1.07
CA LEU A 42 -0.73 4.79 -2.35
C LEU A 42 -0.35 3.75 -3.41
N VAL A 43 -1.33 3.23 -4.12
CA VAL A 43 -1.12 2.15 -5.09
C VAL A 43 -1.80 2.47 -6.40
N ALA A 44 -0.99 2.63 -7.45
CA ALA A 44 -1.46 2.60 -8.82
C ALA A 44 -1.25 1.18 -9.37
N GLU A 45 -2.25 0.60 -10.00
CA GLU A 45 -2.17 -0.75 -10.55
C GLU A 45 -2.31 -0.75 -12.07
N TRP A 46 -1.38 -1.41 -12.76
CA TRP A 46 -1.53 -1.71 -14.19
C TRP A 46 -2.20 -3.07 -14.36
N TYR A 47 -3.45 -3.04 -14.81
CA TYR A 47 -4.31 -4.21 -14.99
C TYR A 47 -5.16 -4.06 -16.26
N GLN A 48 -5.31 -5.16 -17.02
CA GLN A 48 -6.05 -5.17 -18.30
C GLN A 48 -5.72 -4.00 -19.26
N ARG A 49 -4.43 -3.63 -19.34
CA ARG A 49 -3.91 -2.53 -20.16
C ARG A 49 -4.42 -1.14 -19.78
N ARG A 50 -4.82 -0.95 -18.51
CA ARG A 50 -5.26 0.33 -17.96
C ARG A 50 -4.59 0.56 -16.61
N TRP A 51 -4.44 1.84 -16.28
CA TRP A 51 -4.08 2.26 -14.94
C TRP A 51 -5.36 2.41 -14.12
N CYS A 52 -5.36 1.88 -12.91
CA CYS A 52 -6.41 2.11 -11.93
C CYS A 52 -5.80 2.36 -10.55
N ASP A 53 -6.41 3.26 -9.79
CA ASP A 53 -6.04 3.47 -8.40
C ASP A 53 -6.61 2.33 -7.54
N ARG A 54 -5.81 1.85 -6.60
CA ARG A 54 -6.23 0.88 -5.60
C ARG A 54 -6.25 1.57 -4.25
N GLU A 55 -7.46 1.83 -3.76
CA GLU A 55 -7.67 2.37 -2.43
C GLU A 55 -7.33 1.31 -1.38
N ILE A 56 -6.50 1.71 -0.42
CA ILE A 56 -6.12 0.90 0.73
C ILE A 56 -6.30 1.79 1.95
N GLU A 57 -7.01 1.27 2.94
CA GLU A 57 -7.26 1.99 4.18
C GLU A 57 -5.93 2.32 4.89
N PRO A 58 -5.74 3.59 5.32
CA PRO A 58 -4.64 3.96 6.17
C PRO A 58 -4.67 3.22 7.51
N PHE A 59 -3.50 3.01 8.10
CA PHE A 59 -3.37 2.39 9.42
C PHE A 59 -2.35 3.12 10.30
N GLU A 60 -2.57 3.10 11.61
CA GLU A 60 -1.66 3.68 12.60
C GLU A 60 -0.61 2.65 13.07
N ILE A 61 0.63 3.10 13.26
CA ILE A 61 1.72 2.33 13.89
C ILE A 61 2.39 3.10 15.03
#